data_AF-R7RYQ6-F1
#
_entry.id   AF-R7RYQ6-F1
#
_cell.length_a   1.000
_cell.length_b   1.000
_cell.length_c   1.000
_cell.angle_alpha   90.00
_cell.angle_beta   90.00
_cell.angle_gamma   90.00
#
_symmetry.space_group_name_H-M   'P 1'
#
loop_
_entity.id
_entity.type
_entity.pdbx_description
1 polymer ?
#
loop_
_entity_poly.entity_id
_entity_poly.type
_entity_poly.pdbx_seq_one_letter_code
_entity_poly.pdbx_strand_id
1 'polypeptide(L)'
;MQTQEATYPDAPVQATDSDDDITFVKTVKPIRIQSCPGHILTFPPRQTPNSSYPFMLHDQMDLPWDYQSCGTIMILRASSCTGKALYRQACCSCSELENNYNLIVIKYHIKHGVHKNSPFAYHGLGGMIEVARRKGRQNEYLRFKKVNMVKKLAGRTGKISKYKQMVLALSDKRIPCLNSLLRVARR
;
A
#
# COMPACT_ATOMS: atom_id res chain seq x y z
N MET A 1 12.35 57.98 -82.55
CA MET A 1 12.63 56.53 -82.69
C MET A 1 11.50 55.80 -81.99
N GLN A 2 10.42 55.56 -82.73
CA GLN A 2 10.11 54.26 -83.37
C GLN A 2 9.54 53.25 -82.36
N THR A 3 8.22 53.31 -82.29
CA THR A 3 7.28 52.28 -81.85
C THR A 3 7.49 50.97 -82.64
N GLN A 4 7.47 49.84 -81.94
CA GLN A 4 7.20 48.54 -82.54
C GLN A 4 6.19 47.79 -81.68
N GLU A 5 4.96 47.75 -82.20
CA GLU A 5 3.91 46.81 -81.81
C GLU A 5 4.31 45.41 -82.30
N ALA A 6 4.36 44.45 -81.38
CA ALA A 6 4.53 43.04 -81.70
C ALA A 6 3.16 42.35 -81.59
N THR A 7 2.56 42.10 -82.74
CA THR A 7 1.36 41.26 -82.93
C THR A 7 1.73 39.80 -82.67
N TYR A 8 1.11 39.19 -81.67
CA TYR A 8 1.20 37.75 -81.43
C TYR A 8 0.08 37.00 -82.19
N PRO A 9 0.39 35.86 -82.84
CA PRO A 9 -0.62 35.04 -83.50
C PRO A 9 -1.41 34.22 -82.47
N ASP A 10 -2.73 34.17 -82.67
CA ASP A 10 -3.68 33.33 -81.94
C ASP A 10 -3.28 31.85 -82.00
N ALA A 11 -2.91 31.30 -80.84
CA ALA A 11 -2.71 29.87 -80.66
C ALA A 11 -4.08 29.17 -80.50
N PRO A 12 -4.28 27.99 -81.12
CA PRO A 12 -5.51 27.24 -80.97
C PRO A 12 -5.64 26.69 -79.55
N VAL A 13 -6.77 27.02 -78.91
CA VAL A 13 -7.17 26.48 -77.60
C VAL A 13 -7.40 24.97 -77.76
N GLN A 14 -6.44 24.17 -77.32
CA GLN A 14 -6.61 22.73 -77.15
C GLN A 14 -7.46 22.51 -75.89
N ALA A 15 -8.68 21.99 -76.08
CA ALA A 15 -9.47 21.45 -74.99
C ALA A 15 -8.77 20.19 -74.48
N THR A 16 -8.03 20.34 -73.38
CA THR A 16 -7.52 19.22 -72.61
C THR A 16 -8.69 18.63 -71.84
N ASP A 17 -9.17 17.48 -72.31
CA ASP A 17 -10.10 16.59 -71.61
C ASP A 17 -9.36 16.08 -70.36
N SER A 18 -9.51 16.83 -69.27
CA SER A 18 -8.98 16.47 -67.96
C SER A 18 -9.89 15.39 -67.40
N ASP A 19 -9.52 14.12 -67.62
CA ASP A 19 -10.02 12.99 -66.85
C ASP A 19 -9.66 13.25 -65.38
N ASP A 20 -10.58 13.92 -64.67
CA ASP A 20 -10.51 14.10 -63.23
C ASP A 20 -10.51 12.72 -62.57
N ASP A 21 -9.30 12.29 -62.23
CA ASP A 21 -9.00 11.02 -61.58
C ASP A 21 -9.83 10.95 -60.27
N ILE A 22 -10.87 10.11 -60.27
CA ILE A 22 -11.78 9.95 -59.13
C ILE A 22 -10.97 9.32 -57.99
N THR A 23 -10.41 10.16 -57.12
CA THR A 23 -9.74 9.70 -55.91
C THR A 23 -10.78 9.12 -54.96
N PHE A 24 -10.82 7.79 -54.86
CA PHE A 24 -11.63 7.09 -53.85
C PHE A 24 -11.12 7.44 -52.45
N VAL A 25 -11.77 8.40 -51.79
CA VAL A 25 -11.56 8.68 -50.36
C VAL A 25 -12.06 7.47 -49.58
N LYS A 26 -11.15 6.59 -49.14
CA LYS A 26 -11.47 5.52 -48.19
C LYS A 26 -12.14 6.15 -46.97
N THR A 27 -13.44 5.91 -46.82
CA THR A 27 -14.19 6.28 -45.62
C THR A 27 -13.65 5.46 -44.45
N VAL A 28 -12.74 6.06 -43.68
CA VAL A 28 -12.23 5.50 -42.44
C VAL A 28 -13.40 5.38 -41.47
N LYS A 29 -13.70 4.15 -41.02
CA LYS A 29 -14.76 3.93 -40.03
C LYS A 29 -14.51 4.83 -38.81
N PRO A 30 -15.55 5.53 -38.29
CA PRO A 30 -15.37 6.44 -37.17
C PRO A 30 -14.80 5.68 -35.97
N ILE A 31 -13.67 6.17 -35.46
CA ILE A 31 -13.02 5.63 -34.28
C ILE A 31 -13.98 5.75 -33.10
N ARG A 32 -14.38 4.62 -32.52
CA ARG A 32 -15.25 4.62 -31.33
C ARG A 32 -14.45 5.01 -30.10
N ILE A 33 -14.61 6.25 -29.68
CA ILE A 33 -14.09 6.74 -28.39
C ILE A 33 -14.97 6.18 -27.28
N GLN A 34 -14.36 5.49 -26.31
CA GLN A 34 -15.04 4.92 -25.15
C GLN A 34 -14.45 5.48 -23.85
N SER A 35 -15.16 5.29 -22.74
CA SER A 35 -14.65 5.63 -21.41
C SER A 35 -13.44 4.76 -21.07
N CYS A 36 -12.38 5.36 -20.53
CA CYS A 36 -11.18 4.64 -20.11
C CYS A 36 -11.48 3.75 -18.90
N PRO A 37 -11.29 2.42 -18.99
CA PRO A 37 -11.55 1.50 -17.87
C PRO A 37 -10.55 1.66 -16.72
N GLY A 38 -9.41 2.32 -16.93
CA GLY A 38 -8.32 2.40 -15.95
C GLY A 38 -7.47 1.12 -15.89
N HIS A 39 -6.57 1.06 -14.92
CA HIS A 39 -5.74 -0.11 -14.63
C HIS A 39 -6.38 -0.93 -13.50
N ILE A 40 -6.74 -2.18 -13.77
CA ILE A 40 -7.38 -3.05 -12.78
C ILE A 40 -6.30 -3.71 -11.92
N LEU A 41 -6.33 -3.45 -10.61
CA LEU A 41 -5.43 -4.08 -9.64
C LEU A 41 -6.05 -5.38 -9.12
N THR A 42 -5.28 -6.46 -9.17
CA THR A 42 -5.70 -7.79 -8.68
C THR A 42 -5.18 -8.06 -7.28
N PHE A 43 -5.97 -8.80 -6.50
CA PHE A 43 -5.64 -9.18 -5.13
C PHE A 43 -5.60 -10.71 -4.99
N PRO A 44 -4.70 -11.26 -4.16
CA PRO A 44 -4.72 -12.68 -3.81
C PRO A 44 -6.08 -13.13 -3.25
N PRO A 45 -6.39 -14.43 -3.29
CA PRO A 45 -7.59 -14.96 -2.67
C PRO A 45 -7.69 -14.56 -1.19
N ARG A 46 -8.91 -14.23 -0.75
CA ARG A 46 -9.23 -13.81 0.64
C ARG A 46 -8.65 -12.44 1.05
N GLN A 47 -7.98 -11.75 0.14
CA GLN A 47 -7.62 -10.35 0.29
C GLN A 47 -8.63 -9.47 -0.45
N THR A 48 -8.78 -8.23 0.03
CA THR A 48 -9.65 -7.23 -0.57
C THR A 48 -8.87 -5.94 -0.78
N PRO A 49 -9.30 -5.06 -1.71
CA PRO A 49 -8.70 -3.75 -1.88
C PRO A 49 -8.50 -3.01 -0.55
N ASN A 50 -9.55 -2.99 0.28
CA ASN A 50 -9.57 -2.26 1.54
C ASN A 50 -8.58 -2.82 2.57
N SER A 51 -8.35 -4.13 2.58
CA SER A 51 -7.45 -4.76 3.55
C SER A 51 -5.98 -4.71 3.13
N SER A 52 -5.70 -4.69 1.83
CA SER A 52 -4.36 -4.97 1.30
C SER A 52 -3.72 -3.79 0.57
N TYR A 53 -4.53 -2.88 0.00
CA TYR A 53 -3.98 -1.70 -0.66
C TYR A 53 -3.45 -0.68 0.36
N PRO A 54 -2.23 -0.15 0.17
CA PRO A 54 -1.60 0.79 1.09
C PRO A 54 -2.09 2.24 0.85
N PHE A 55 -3.31 2.54 1.28
CA PHE A 55 -3.94 3.87 1.04
C PHE A 55 -3.10 5.05 1.54
N MET A 56 -2.40 4.86 2.66
CA MET A 56 -1.54 5.88 3.29
C MET A 56 -0.37 6.34 2.39
N LEU A 57 0.01 5.56 1.36
CA LEU A 57 1.04 6.01 0.42
C LEU A 57 0.60 7.22 -0.39
N HIS A 58 -0.71 7.43 -0.62
CA HIS A 58 -1.22 8.62 -1.31
C HIS A 58 -1.02 9.91 -0.50
N ASP A 59 -0.95 9.81 0.83
CA ASP A 59 -0.70 10.98 1.69
C ASP A 59 0.82 11.28 1.83
N GLN A 60 1.66 10.28 1.58
CA GLN A 60 3.12 10.37 1.80
C GLN A 60 3.92 10.51 0.52
N MET A 61 3.34 10.13 -0.62
CA MET A 61 3.98 10.11 -1.91
C MET A 61 3.02 10.71 -2.94
N ASP A 62 3.54 11.52 -3.86
CA ASP A 62 2.81 11.96 -5.04
C ASP A 62 2.67 10.79 -6.02
N LEU A 63 1.76 9.87 -5.73
CA LEU A 63 1.43 8.78 -6.63
C LEU A 63 0.66 9.34 -7.85
N PRO A 64 1.12 9.09 -9.10
CA PRO A 64 0.52 9.68 -10.30
C PRO A 64 -0.78 8.98 -10.73
N TRP A 65 -1.57 8.48 -9.78
CA TRP A 65 -2.87 7.87 -10.02
C TRP A 65 -3.83 8.05 -8.86
N ASP A 66 -5.11 8.20 -9.18
CA ASP A 66 -6.21 8.06 -8.26
C ASP A 66 -6.66 6.60 -8.17
N TYR A 67 -7.49 6.30 -7.17
CA TYR A 67 -8.06 4.97 -7.00
C TYR A 67 -9.58 5.00 -6.86
N GLN A 68 -10.21 3.93 -7.34
CA GLN A 68 -11.62 3.64 -7.13
C GLN A 68 -11.77 2.18 -6.70
N SER A 69 -12.60 1.94 -5.67
CA SER A 69 -12.88 0.60 -5.17
C SER A 69 -14.36 0.30 -5.38
N CYS A 70 -14.67 -0.81 -6.06
CA CYS A 70 -16.02 -1.31 -6.24
C CYS A 70 -16.06 -2.80 -5.86
N GLY A 71 -16.49 -3.07 -4.62
CA GLY A 71 -16.51 -4.42 -4.06
C GLY A 71 -15.11 -5.02 -3.95
N THR A 72 -14.83 -6.05 -4.75
CA THR A 72 -13.54 -6.76 -4.79
C THR A 72 -12.58 -6.21 -5.84
N ILE A 73 -13.04 -5.30 -6.70
CA ILE A 73 -12.27 -4.75 -7.81
C ILE A 73 -11.74 -3.38 -7.41
N MET A 74 -10.44 -3.17 -7.61
CA MET A 74 -9.82 -1.86 -7.50
C MET A 74 -9.34 -1.41 -8.86
N ILE A 75 -9.68 -0.17 -9.20
CA ILE A 75 -9.29 0.47 -10.45
C ILE A 75 -8.38 1.64 -10.08
N LEU A 76 -7.20 1.67 -10.69
CA LEU A 76 -6.27 2.79 -10.61
C LEU A 76 -6.41 3.62 -11.89
N ARG A 77 -6.49 4.93 -11.77
CA ARG A 77 -6.62 5.83 -12.91
C ARG A 77 -5.51 6.85 -12.85
N ALA A 78 -4.67 6.89 -13.88
CA ALA A 78 -3.57 7.85 -13.94
C ALA A 78 -4.11 9.28 -13.81
N SER A 79 -3.41 10.15 -13.10
CA SER A 79 -3.86 11.54 -12.90
C SER A 79 -3.92 12.33 -14.22
N SER A 80 -3.13 11.93 -15.22
CA SER A 80 -3.17 12.45 -16.59
C SER A 80 -4.25 11.81 -17.49
N CYS A 81 -5.08 10.91 -16.96
CA CYS A 81 -6.11 10.23 -17.73
C CYS A 81 -7.23 11.20 -18.14
N THR A 82 -7.47 11.32 -19.45
CA THR A 82 -8.55 12.15 -20.01
C THR A 82 -9.94 11.50 -19.91
N GLY A 83 -10.03 10.32 -19.28
CA GLY A 83 -11.26 9.53 -19.19
C GLY A 83 -11.70 8.89 -20.51
N LYS A 84 -10.95 9.07 -21.60
CA LYS A 84 -11.27 8.56 -22.94
C LYS A 84 -10.18 7.59 -23.40
N ALA A 85 -10.58 6.52 -24.08
CA ALA A 85 -9.65 5.57 -24.67
C ALA A 85 -10.11 5.13 -26.06
N LEU A 86 -9.13 4.80 -26.88
CA LEU A 86 -9.33 4.19 -28.18
C LEU A 86 -9.66 2.70 -27.95
N TYR A 87 -10.92 2.33 -28.18
CA TYR A 87 -11.40 0.95 -28.26
C TYR A 87 -11.06 0.03 -27.07
N ARG A 88 -12.00 -0.19 -26.13
CA ARG A 88 -11.98 -1.18 -25.01
C ARG A 88 -10.71 -1.31 -24.13
N GLN A 89 -9.63 -0.64 -24.45
CA GLN A 89 -8.36 -0.65 -23.74
C GLN A 89 -8.25 0.57 -22.83
N ALA A 90 -7.34 0.52 -21.87
CA ALA A 90 -6.97 1.70 -21.11
C ALA A 90 -6.24 2.72 -22.01
N CYS A 91 -6.35 4.01 -21.71
CA CYS A 91 -5.55 5.03 -22.39
C CYS A 91 -4.06 4.85 -22.07
N CYS A 92 -3.16 5.43 -22.88
CA CYS A 92 -1.71 5.28 -22.73
C CYS A 92 -1.23 5.52 -21.29
N SER A 93 -1.65 6.62 -20.66
CA SER A 93 -1.25 6.93 -19.27
C SER A 93 -1.71 5.89 -18.24
N CYS A 94 -2.91 5.32 -18.39
CA CYS A 94 -3.39 4.27 -17.50
C CYS A 94 -2.69 2.94 -17.77
N SER A 95 -2.35 2.63 -19.02
CA SER A 95 -1.58 1.44 -19.38
C SER A 95 -0.14 1.52 -18.86
N GLU A 96 0.47 2.71 -18.89
CA GLU A 96 1.82 2.96 -18.38
C GLU A 96 1.96 2.80 -16.87
N LEU A 97 0.85 2.86 -16.10
CA LEU A 97 0.88 2.60 -14.67
C LEU A 97 1.49 1.24 -14.33
N GLU A 98 1.32 0.24 -15.18
CA GLU A 98 1.88 -1.10 -14.97
C GLU A 98 3.42 -1.08 -14.85
N ASN A 99 4.07 -0.13 -15.51
CA ASN A 99 5.52 0.05 -15.49
C ASN A 99 5.98 1.03 -14.40
N ASN A 100 5.06 1.64 -13.64
CA ASN A 100 5.42 2.55 -12.57
C ASN A 100 6.07 1.78 -11.41
N TYR A 101 7.28 2.22 -11.01
CA TYR A 101 8.05 1.58 -9.94
C TYR A 101 7.27 1.42 -8.63
N ASN A 102 6.57 2.46 -8.18
CA ASN A 102 5.81 2.42 -6.93
C ASN A 102 4.67 1.41 -7.02
N LEU A 103 3.96 1.34 -8.16
CA LEU A 103 2.89 0.35 -8.34
C LEU A 103 3.45 -1.08 -8.38
N ILE A 104 4.62 -1.29 -8.99
CA ILE A 104 5.31 -2.59 -8.99
C ILE A 104 5.63 -3.03 -7.55
N VAL A 105 6.19 -2.14 -6.72
CA VAL A 105 6.48 -2.43 -5.31
C VAL A 105 5.21 -2.71 -4.52
N ILE A 106 4.13 -1.95 -4.76
CA ILE A 106 2.83 -2.18 -4.12
C ILE A 106 2.27 -3.56 -4.51
N LYS A 107 2.29 -3.91 -5.81
CA LYS A 107 1.87 -5.24 -6.31
C LYS A 107 2.68 -6.35 -5.67
N TYR A 108 3.99 -6.16 -5.53
CA TYR A 108 4.87 -7.11 -4.86
C TYR A 108 4.47 -7.31 -3.39
N HIS A 109 4.24 -6.23 -2.63
CA HIS A 109 3.82 -6.30 -1.24
C HIS A 109 2.42 -6.90 -1.05
N ILE A 110 1.48 -6.61 -1.95
CA ILE A 110 0.15 -7.24 -1.93
C ILE A 110 0.30 -8.77 -2.10
N LYS A 111 1.14 -9.20 -3.05
CA LYS A 111 1.35 -10.61 -3.37
C LYS A 111 2.13 -11.37 -2.28
N HIS A 112 3.20 -10.79 -1.76
CA HIS A 112 4.15 -11.47 -0.88
C HIS A 112 4.00 -11.09 0.60
N GLY A 113 3.12 -10.15 0.90
CA GLY A 113 3.01 -9.53 2.21
C GLY A 113 4.05 -8.42 2.42
N VAL A 114 3.77 -7.60 3.44
CA VAL A 114 4.64 -6.50 3.85
C VAL A 114 5.55 -6.98 4.97
N HIS A 115 6.84 -6.68 4.89
CA HIS A 115 7.78 -7.08 5.93
C HIS A 115 7.45 -6.41 7.27
N LYS A 116 7.71 -7.12 8.38
CA LYS A 116 7.36 -6.68 9.75
C LYS A 116 7.97 -5.34 10.19
N ASN A 117 9.06 -4.92 9.55
CA ASN A 117 9.79 -3.69 9.85
C ASN A 117 9.60 -2.63 8.76
N SER A 118 8.74 -2.88 7.76
CA SER A 118 8.44 -1.86 6.75
C SER A 118 7.71 -0.66 7.39
N PRO A 119 7.83 0.53 6.81
CA PRO A 119 7.05 1.69 7.24
C PRO A 119 5.55 1.39 7.22
N PHE A 120 4.81 1.96 8.17
CA PHE A 120 3.36 1.72 8.31
C PHE A 120 2.56 2.07 7.05
N ALA A 121 3.04 3.03 6.25
CA ALA A 121 2.35 3.44 5.04
C ALA A 121 2.23 2.33 3.98
N TYR A 122 3.16 1.38 3.96
CA TYR A 122 3.09 0.23 3.06
C TYR A 122 2.09 -0.84 3.51
N HIS A 123 1.56 -0.74 4.73
CA HIS A 123 0.55 -1.68 5.21
C HIS A 123 -0.84 -1.20 4.79
N GLY A 124 -1.58 -2.05 4.08
CA GLY A 124 -3.03 -1.91 4.01
C GLY A 124 -3.68 -2.05 5.39
N LEU A 125 -4.97 -1.74 5.48
CA LEU A 125 -5.71 -1.73 6.76
C LEU A 125 -5.62 -3.08 7.50
N GLY A 126 -5.69 -4.20 6.76
CA GLY A 126 -5.57 -5.54 7.33
C GLY A 126 -4.20 -5.79 7.95
N GLY A 127 -3.14 -5.34 7.27
CA GLY A 127 -1.77 -5.42 7.78
C GLY A 127 -1.57 -4.57 9.04
N MET A 128 -2.14 -3.37 9.09
CA MET A 128 -2.09 -2.52 10.29
C MET A 128 -2.79 -3.17 11.48
N ILE A 129 -3.98 -3.76 11.28
CA ILE A 129 -4.71 -4.51 12.32
C ILE A 129 -3.87 -5.67 12.84
N GLU A 130 -3.18 -6.40 11.96
CA GLU A 130 -2.32 -7.50 12.36
C GLU A 130 -1.12 -7.03 13.21
N VAL A 131 -0.47 -5.95 12.80
CA VAL A 131 0.62 -5.35 13.57
C VAL A 131 0.13 -4.89 14.94
N ALA A 132 -1.03 -4.23 15.01
CA ALA A 132 -1.64 -3.79 16.26
C ALA A 132 -1.96 -4.98 17.18
N ARG A 133 -2.60 -6.04 16.67
CA ARG A 133 -2.88 -7.27 17.42
C ARG A 133 -1.60 -7.92 17.96
N ARG A 134 -0.55 -8.00 17.14
CA ARG A 134 0.76 -8.55 17.54
C ARG A 134 1.38 -7.73 18.67
N LYS A 135 1.38 -6.40 18.56
CA LYS A 135 1.89 -5.50 19.61
C LYS A 135 1.05 -5.60 20.89
N GLY A 136 -0.27 -5.75 20.78
CA GLY A 136 -1.15 -6.03 21.91
C GLY A 136 -0.74 -7.27 22.69
N ARG A 137 -0.54 -8.40 21.99
CA ARG A 137 -0.06 -9.65 22.61
C ARG A 137 1.31 -9.51 23.27
N GLN A 138 2.24 -8.78 22.65
CA GLN A 138 3.56 -8.52 23.22
C GLN A 138 3.48 -7.70 24.52
N ASN A 139 2.64 -6.66 24.53
CA ASN A 139 2.42 -5.83 25.71
C ASN A 139 1.82 -6.65 26.86
N GLU A 140 0.83 -7.48 26.56
CA GLU A 140 0.20 -8.36 27.55
C GLU A 140 1.20 -9.37 28.13
N TYR A 141 2.00 -10.01 27.29
CA TYR A 141 3.07 -10.90 27.73
C TYR A 141 4.05 -10.21 28.69
N LEU A 142 4.52 -9.01 28.35
CA LEU A 142 5.44 -8.24 29.20
C LEU A 142 4.79 -7.84 30.54
N ARG A 143 3.50 -7.49 30.54
CA ARG A 143 2.73 -7.20 31.77
C ARG A 143 2.69 -8.41 32.68
N PHE A 144 2.32 -9.58 32.16
CA PHE A 144 2.31 -10.81 32.96
C PHE A 144 3.69 -11.20 33.47
N LYS A 145 4.73 -11.05 32.64
CA LYS A 145 6.11 -11.29 33.05
C LYS A 145 6.52 -10.41 34.25
N LYS A 146 6.18 -9.10 34.20
CA LYS A 146 6.45 -8.17 35.29
C LYS A 146 5.73 -8.57 36.58
N VAL A 147 4.43 -8.88 36.51
CA VAL A 147 3.64 -9.31 37.67
C VAL A 147 4.23 -10.58 38.29
N ASN A 148 4.58 -11.56 37.47
CA ASN A 148 5.18 -12.81 37.95
C ASN A 148 6.56 -12.58 38.59
N MET A 149 7.37 -11.68 38.04
CA MET A 149 8.65 -11.31 38.63
C MET A 149 8.47 -10.63 40.00
N VAL A 150 7.53 -9.68 40.12
CA VAL A 150 7.23 -9.01 41.40
C VAL A 150 6.73 -10.02 42.44
N LYS A 151 5.83 -10.94 42.07
CA LYS A 151 5.37 -12.01 42.98
C LYS A 151 6.53 -12.91 43.44
N LYS A 152 7.43 -13.30 42.53
CA LYS A 152 8.63 -14.09 42.87
C LYS A 152 9.55 -13.33 43.83
N LEU A 153 9.77 -12.04 43.60
CA LEU A 153 10.58 -11.18 44.46
C LEU A 153 9.95 -11.02 45.85
N ALA A 154 8.65 -10.73 45.93
CA ALA A 154 7.94 -10.62 47.20
C ALA A 154 8.05 -11.91 48.04
N GLY A 155 7.91 -13.08 47.40
CA GLY A 155 8.12 -14.37 48.06
C GLY A 155 9.55 -14.56 48.59
N ARG A 156 10.58 -14.13 47.84
CA ARG A 156 11.98 -14.19 48.28
C ARG A 156 12.26 -13.22 49.42
N THR A 157 11.79 -11.97 49.32
CA THR A 157 11.94 -10.96 50.38
C THR A 157 11.27 -11.40 51.68
N GLY A 158 10.09 -12.02 51.59
CA GLY A 158 9.40 -12.61 52.75
C GLY A 158 10.24 -13.69 53.43
N LYS A 159 10.88 -14.58 52.65
CA LYS A 159 11.80 -15.60 53.20
C LYS A 159 13.02 -14.99 53.88
N ILE A 160 13.65 -13.99 53.26
CA ILE A 160 14.80 -13.28 53.84
C ILE A 160 14.41 -12.57 55.14
N SER A 161 13.24 -11.94 55.19
CA SER A 161 12.74 -11.26 56.40
C SER A 161 12.56 -12.25 57.56
N LYS A 162 11.95 -13.43 57.30
CA LYS A 162 11.83 -14.50 58.30
C LYS A 162 13.20 -14.98 58.81
N TYR A 163 14.17 -15.17 57.91
CA TYR A 163 15.53 -15.57 58.29
C TYR A 163 16.22 -14.51 59.16
N LYS A 164 16.09 -13.22 58.81
CA LYS A 164 16.61 -12.11 59.63
C LYS A 164 16.01 -12.10 61.05
N GLN A 165 14.69 -12.29 61.16
CA GLN A 165 14.03 -12.37 62.47
C GLN A 165 14.54 -13.56 63.31
N MET A 166 14.77 -14.71 62.68
CA MET A 166 15.33 -15.88 63.37
C MET A 166 16.75 -15.62 63.88
N VAL A 167 17.62 -15.01 63.07
CA VAL A 167 18.99 -14.65 63.47
C VAL A 167 19.00 -13.64 64.62
N LEU A 168 18.14 -12.63 64.58
CA LEU A 168 17.99 -11.66 65.67
C LEU A 168 17.49 -12.31 66.97
N ALA A 169 16.53 -13.24 66.88
CA ALA A 169 16.06 -13.99 68.06
C ALA A 169 17.16 -14.87 68.67
N LEU A 170 18.05 -15.43 67.84
CA LEU A 170 19.22 -16.19 68.27
C LEU A 170 20.25 -15.30 69.00
N SER A 171 20.57 -14.13 68.46
CA SER A 171 21.52 -13.20 69.08
C SER A 171 21.05 -12.72 70.46
N ASP A 172 19.74 -12.52 70.61
CA ASP A 172 19.14 -12.06 71.85
C ASP A 172 19.00 -13.16 72.94
N LYS A 173 19.46 -14.39 72.67
CA LYS A 173 19.35 -15.56 73.57
C LYS A 173 17.92 -15.86 74.05
N ARG A 174 16.88 -15.43 73.32
CA ARG A 174 15.46 -15.65 73.69
C ARG A 174 14.97 -17.02 73.22
N ILE A 175 15.38 -18.07 73.92
CA ILE A 175 15.11 -19.50 73.59
C ILE A 175 13.62 -19.83 73.37
N PRO A 176 12.65 -19.31 74.16
CA PRO A 176 11.22 -19.61 73.93
C PRO A 176 10.67 -19.02 72.63
N CYS A 177 11.16 -17.84 72.23
CA CYS A 177 10.76 -17.17 70.99
C CYS A 177 11.29 -17.89 69.74
N LEU A 178 12.46 -18.52 69.86
CA LEU A 178 13.05 -19.33 68.79
C LEU A 178 12.20 -20.56 68.44
N ASN A 179 11.62 -21.23 69.44
CA ASN A 179 10.78 -22.41 69.24
C ASN A 179 9.47 -22.10 68.50
N SER A 180 8.88 -20.91 68.71
CA SER A 180 7.67 -20.51 67.97
C SER A 180 7.99 -20.18 66.50
N LEU A 181 9.10 -19.48 66.24
CA LEU A 181 9.56 -19.17 64.88
C LEU A 181 9.91 -20.44 64.08
N LEU A 182 10.57 -21.42 64.71
CA LEU A 182 10.90 -22.71 64.08
C LEU A 182 9.64 -23.53 63.73
N ARG A 183 8.58 -23.49 64.55
CA ARG A 183 7.28 -24.13 64.22
C ARG A 183 6.60 -23.49 63.02
N VAL A 184 6.69 -22.17 62.87
CA VAL A 184 6.08 -21.44 61.73
C VAL A 184 6.91 -21.59 60.46
N ALA A 185 8.23 -21.77 60.57
CA ALA A 185 9.11 -21.97 59.42
C ALA A 185 9.10 -23.40 58.84
N ARG A 186 8.64 -24.41 59.62
CA ARG A 186 8.52 -25.82 59.20
C ARG A 186 7.19 -26.17 58.51
N ARG A 187 6.23 -25.26 58.46
CA ARG A 187 5.00 -25.37 57.65
C ARG A 187 5.18 -24.61 56.34
#